data_AF-A0A844EPK2-F1
#
_entry.id   AF-A0A844EPK2-F1
#
_cell.length_a   1.000
_cell.length_b   1.000
_cell.length_c   1.000
_cell.angle_alpha   90.00
_cell.angle_beta   90.00
_cell.angle_gamma   90.00
#
_symmetry.space_group_name_H-M   'P 1'
#
loop_
_entity.id
_entity.type
_entity.pdbx_description
1 polymer ?
#
loop_
_entity_poly.entity_id
_entity_poly.type
_entity_poly.pdbx_seq_one_letter_code
_entity_poly.pdbx_strand_id
1 'polypeptide(L)'
;KAWYNQMRSLTSKKLVFYSYQSFATAHANTARKSFDAQWIANYSSRPTIQTDLWQYTNKKYVPALKESVDASTILNSSKPITWWIGGAQSEDVAQPTYFTDVVTSVKALKKIYLYDSTSFKKANRVVKVNAGTKVAV
;
A
#
# COMPACT_ATOMS: atom_id res chain seq x y z
N LYS A 1 -11.59 9.72 27.01
CA LYS A 1 -11.73 8.35 27.57
C LYS A 1 -13.19 7.90 27.68
N ALA A 2 -14.11 8.75 28.17
CA ALA A 2 -15.54 8.43 28.23
C ALA A 2 -16.12 7.91 26.90
N TRP A 3 -15.81 8.58 25.77
CA TRP A 3 -16.22 8.11 24.45
C TRP A 3 -15.79 6.68 24.14
N TYR A 4 -14.53 6.32 24.42
CA TYR A 4 -14.03 4.95 24.19
C TYR A 4 -14.83 3.94 25.01
N ASN A 5 -15.07 4.22 26.29
CA ASN A 5 -15.84 3.32 27.16
C ASN A 5 -17.27 3.14 26.65
N GLN A 6 -17.92 4.22 26.23
CA GLN A 6 -19.27 4.17 25.67
C GLN A 6 -19.32 3.38 24.36
N MET A 7 -18.37 3.60 23.45
CA MET A 7 -18.37 2.85 22.19
C MET A 7 -18.03 1.39 22.41
N ARG A 8 -17.09 1.10 23.31
CA ARG A 8 -16.73 -0.27 23.64
C ARG A 8 -17.88 -1.04 24.28
N SER A 9 -18.74 -0.41 25.08
CA SER A 9 -19.93 -1.09 25.62
C SER A 9 -20.98 -1.42 24.56
N LEU A 10 -20.99 -0.68 23.45
CA LEU A 10 -21.92 -0.89 22.34
C LEU A 10 -21.40 -1.85 21.26
N THR A 11 -20.08 -2.11 21.21
CA THR A 11 -19.51 -2.96 20.16
C THR A 11 -18.22 -3.68 20.53
N SER A 12 -18.07 -4.90 20.01
CA SER A 12 -16.81 -5.65 19.98
C SER A 12 -15.94 -5.32 18.76
N LYS A 13 -16.40 -4.45 17.84
CA LYS A 13 -15.62 -4.02 16.68
C LYS A 13 -14.34 -3.26 17.11
N LYS A 14 -13.36 -3.22 16.21
CA LYS A 14 -12.12 -2.48 16.42
C LYS A 14 -12.40 -0.97 16.54
N LEU A 15 -11.89 -0.34 17.59
CA LEU A 15 -11.96 1.10 17.83
C LEU A 15 -10.57 1.70 17.59
N VAL A 16 -10.48 2.64 16.64
CA VAL A 16 -9.23 3.29 16.25
C VAL A 16 -9.23 4.74 16.70
N PHE A 17 -8.14 5.19 17.32
CA PHE A 17 -7.95 6.59 17.67
C PHE A 17 -7.34 7.35 16.50
N TYR A 18 -8.04 8.36 15.96
CA TYR A 18 -7.50 9.26 14.94
C TYR A 18 -7.28 10.67 15.49
N SER A 19 -6.09 11.25 15.25
CA SER A 19 -5.79 12.65 15.53
C SER A 19 -4.46 13.08 14.89
N TYR A 20 -4.20 14.38 14.78
CA TYR A 20 -2.86 14.87 14.50
C TYR A 20 -1.98 14.80 15.76
N GLN A 21 -0.66 14.64 15.57
CA GLN A 21 0.27 14.30 16.66
C GLN A 21 0.24 15.28 17.84
N SER A 22 0.21 16.59 17.58
CA SER A 22 0.26 17.61 18.63
C SER A 22 -0.95 17.52 19.56
N PHE A 23 -2.17 17.44 19.00
CA PHE A 23 -3.38 17.26 19.80
C PHE A 23 -3.41 15.93 20.54
N ALA A 24 -3.01 14.84 19.88
CA ALA A 24 -2.91 13.53 20.51
C ALA A 24 -2.03 13.56 21.76
N THR A 25 -0.93 14.32 21.70
CA THR A 25 0.04 14.45 22.79
C THR A 25 -0.45 15.40 23.88
N ALA A 26 -1.03 16.55 23.52
CA ALA A 26 -1.45 17.56 24.48
C ALA A 26 -2.74 17.18 25.23
N HIS A 27 -3.68 16.49 24.56
CA HIS A 27 -5.04 16.34 25.09
C HIS A 27 -5.52 14.89 25.22
N ALA A 28 -4.88 13.94 24.54
CA ALA A 28 -5.36 12.56 24.49
C ALA A 28 -4.29 11.51 24.80
N ASN A 29 -3.12 11.90 25.33
CA ASN A 29 -1.95 11.01 25.39
C ASN A 29 -2.18 9.74 26.21
N THR A 30 -3.00 9.85 27.26
CA THR A 30 -3.42 8.70 28.07
C THR A 30 -4.60 7.97 27.45
N ALA A 31 -5.61 8.70 26.96
CA ALA A 31 -6.83 8.11 26.45
C ALA A 31 -6.59 7.27 25.17
N ARG A 32 -5.76 7.77 24.23
CA ARG A 32 -5.46 7.11 22.95
C ARG A 32 -4.91 5.69 23.10
N LYS A 33 -4.22 5.41 24.21
CA LYS A 33 -3.62 4.11 24.50
C LYS A 33 -4.64 3.00 24.79
N SER A 34 -5.91 3.37 25.01
CA SER A 34 -6.99 2.39 25.25
C SER A 34 -7.55 1.79 23.94
N PHE A 35 -7.29 2.45 22.81
CA PHE A 35 -7.82 2.06 21.52
C PHE A 35 -7.04 0.89 20.93
N ASP A 36 -7.68 0.12 20.06
CA ASP A 36 -7.08 -1.07 19.48
C ASP A 36 -5.94 -0.72 18.50
N ALA A 37 -6.02 0.47 17.87
CA ALA A 37 -4.97 1.05 17.04
C ALA A 37 -4.98 2.58 17.08
N GLN A 38 -3.88 3.18 16.62
CA GLN A 38 -3.67 4.62 16.58
C GLN A 38 -3.34 5.08 15.15
N TRP A 39 -4.22 5.90 14.59
CA TRP A 39 -4.07 6.56 13.30
C TRP A 39 -3.63 8.01 13.51
N ILE A 40 -2.35 8.30 13.29
CA ILE A 40 -1.78 9.61 13.60
C ILE A 40 -1.50 10.38 12.32
N ALA A 41 -1.96 11.64 12.25
CA ALA A 41 -1.64 12.56 11.18
C ALA A 41 -0.40 13.39 11.53
N ASN A 42 0.55 13.42 10.59
CA ASN A 42 1.68 14.36 10.59
C ASN A 42 2.18 14.48 9.15
N TYR A 43 1.99 15.63 8.52
CA TYR A 43 2.35 15.82 7.10
C TYR A 43 3.78 16.30 6.90
N SER A 44 4.44 16.71 7.98
CA SER A 44 5.82 17.22 7.93
C SER A 44 6.85 16.09 8.09
N SER A 45 6.54 15.08 8.91
CA SER A 45 7.46 13.99 9.20
C SER A 45 6.73 12.75 9.74
N ARG A 46 7.46 11.62 9.80
CA ARG A 46 6.98 10.41 10.46
C ARG A 46 6.65 10.71 11.95
N PRO A 47 5.49 10.27 12.47
CA PRO A 47 5.14 10.48 13.87
C PRO A 47 6.18 9.91 14.84
N THR A 48 6.40 10.62 15.95
CA THR A 48 7.32 10.25 17.03
C THR A 48 6.62 9.57 18.21
N ILE A 49 5.28 9.51 18.19
CA ILE A 49 4.47 8.77 19.14
C ILE A 49 4.02 7.43 18.54
N GLN A 50 3.63 6.48 19.41
CA GLN A 50 3.06 5.21 18.96
C GLN A 50 1.97 5.44 17.89
N THR A 51 2.18 4.85 16.72
CA THR A 51 1.37 5.02 15.52
C THR A 51 1.30 3.68 14.80
N ASP A 52 0.09 3.22 14.51
CA ASP A 52 -0.14 2.00 13.73
C ASP A 52 -0.39 2.33 12.25
N LEU A 53 -1.14 3.41 11.99
CA LEU A 53 -1.42 3.96 10.67
C LEU A 53 -1.02 5.44 10.66
N TRP A 54 -0.25 5.88 9.67
CA TRP A 54 0.21 7.26 9.57
C TRP A 54 -0.44 7.94 8.38
N GLN A 55 -1.22 8.99 8.63
CA GLN A 55 -1.67 9.89 7.56
C GLN A 55 -0.55 10.89 7.26
N TYR A 56 0.12 10.69 6.13
CA TYR A 56 1.33 11.41 5.77
C TYR A 56 1.09 12.57 4.81
N THR A 57 -0.09 12.66 4.18
CA THR A 57 -0.45 13.78 3.30
C THR A 57 -1.96 13.90 3.14
N ASN A 58 -2.40 15.11 2.83
CA ASN A 58 -3.74 15.45 2.34
C ASN A 58 -3.76 15.83 0.85
N LYS A 59 -2.65 15.59 0.13
CA LYS A 59 -2.43 16.05 -1.25
C LYS A 59 -2.17 14.90 -2.23
N LYS A 60 -2.52 13.67 -1.89
CA LYS A 60 -2.33 12.55 -2.82
C LYS A 60 -3.36 12.64 -3.93
N TYR A 61 -2.94 13.02 -5.13
CA TYR A 61 -3.85 13.04 -6.27
C TYR A 61 -4.22 11.62 -6.71
N VAL A 62 -5.52 11.36 -6.85
CA VAL A 62 -6.08 10.09 -7.35
C VAL A 62 -6.79 10.37 -8.68
N PRO A 63 -6.19 10.01 -9.83
CA PRO A 63 -6.75 10.32 -11.15
C PRO A 63 -8.17 9.82 -11.38
N ALA A 64 -8.50 8.64 -10.84
CA ALA A 64 -9.84 8.06 -10.94
C ALA A 64 -10.91 8.95 -10.26
N LEU A 65 -10.55 9.65 -9.20
CA LEU A 65 -11.42 10.60 -8.49
C LEU A 65 -11.27 12.03 -9.00
N LYS A 66 -10.24 12.30 -9.81
CA LYS A 66 -9.82 13.64 -10.25
C LYS A 66 -9.57 14.62 -9.09
N GLU A 67 -9.23 14.10 -7.91
CA GLU A 67 -9.14 14.86 -6.67
C GLU A 67 -7.90 14.51 -5.84
N SER A 68 -7.50 15.43 -4.96
CA SER A 68 -6.50 15.17 -3.93
C SER A 68 -7.18 14.60 -2.69
N VAL A 69 -6.62 13.51 -2.16
CA VAL A 69 -7.15 12.82 -0.98
C VAL A 69 -6.10 12.71 0.11
N ASP A 70 -6.59 12.46 1.32
CA ASP A 70 -5.78 12.00 2.43
C ASP A 70 -5.20 10.62 2.14
N ALA A 71 -3.89 10.47 2.30
CA ALA A 71 -3.20 9.20 2.14
C ALA A 71 -2.49 8.78 3.43
N SER A 72 -2.60 7.49 3.72
CA SER A 72 -2.03 6.89 4.91
C SER A 72 -1.17 5.67 4.58
N THR A 73 -0.22 5.35 5.46
CA THR A 73 0.65 4.18 5.36
C THR A 73 0.73 3.44 6.69
N ILE A 74 0.79 2.11 6.66
CA ILE A 74 0.88 1.27 7.86
C ILE A 74 2.31 1.31 8.39
N LEU A 75 2.45 1.58 9.68
CA LEU A 75 3.76 1.60 10.36
C LEU A 75 3.97 0.42 11.31
N ASN A 76 2.91 -0.27 11.72
CA ASN A 76 2.99 -1.41 12.64
C ASN A 76 2.74 -2.74 11.90
N SER A 77 3.77 -3.58 11.80
CA SER A 77 3.69 -4.91 11.16
C SER A 77 2.75 -5.88 11.88
N SER A 78 2.52 -5.71 13.19
CA SER A 78 1.54 -6.52 13.94
C SER A 78 0.08 -6.18 13.59
N LYS A 79 -0.16 -5.14 12.80
CA LYS A 79 -1.47 -4.77 12.25
C LYS A 79 -1.38 -4.65 10.72
N PRO A 80 -1.22 -5.78 10.01
CA PRO A 80 -1.13 -5.80 8.55
C PRO A 80 -2.43 -5.31 7.92
N ILE A 81 -2.44 -5.07 6.60
CA ILE A 81 -3.63 -4.59 5.88
C ILE A 81 -4.89 -5.42 6.16
N THR A 82 -4.75 -6.75 6.27
CA THR A 82 -5.84 -7.67 6.63
C THR A 82 -6.48 -7.35 7.98
N TRP A 83 -5.72 -6.83 8.95
CA TRP A 83 -6.28 -6.37 10.22
C TRP A 83 -7.21 -5.16 10.03
N TRP A 84 -6.84 -4.22 9.16
CA TRP A 84 -7.57 -2.98 8.91
C TRP A 84 -8.86 -3.21 8.10
N ILE A 85 -8.82 -4.12 7.14
CA ILE A 85 -9.97 -4.44 6.27
C ILE A 85 -10.86 -5.57 6.85
N GLY A 86 -10.69 -5.91 8.13
CA GLY A 86 -11.58 -6.85 8.82
C GLY A 86 -11.36 -8.33 8.47
N GLY A 87 -10.16 -8.70 8.04
CA GLY A 87 -9.82 -10.07 7.64
C GLY A 87 -10.32 -10.43 6.25
N ALA A 88 -10.98 -9.50 5.54
CA ALA A 88 -11.26 -9.67 4.13
C ALA A 88 -9.94 -9.89 3.39
N GLN A 89 -9.86 -10.94 2.58
CA GLN A 89 -8.89 -10.93 1.49
C GLN A 89 -9.33 -9.85 0.51
N SER A 90 -8.39 -9.12 -0.08
CA SER A 90 -8.75 -8.33 -1.26
C SER A 90 -9.32 -9.32 -2.28
N GLU A 91 -10.56 -9.09 -2.72
CA GLU A 91 -11.19 -9.85 -3.83
C GLU A 91 -10.29 -9.89 -5.07
N ASP A 92 -9.37 -8.92 -5.18
CA ASP A 92 -8.28 -8.90 -6.14
C ASP A 92 -6.94 -9.28 -5.49
N VAL A 93 -6.70 -10.55 -5.19
CA VAL A 93 -5.34 -11.03 -5.49
C VAL A 93 -5.28 -11.08 -7.00
N ALA A 94 -5.04 -9.91 -7.61
CA ALA A 94 -4.81 -9.83 -9.04
C ALA A 94 -3.69 -10.82 -9.32
N GLN A 95 -4.04 -11.93 -9.98
CA GLN A 95 -3.06 -12.92 -10.37
C GLN A 95 -2.01 -12.16 -11.16
N PRO A 96 -0.74 -12.17 -10.71
CA PRO A 96 0.29 -11.39 -11.36
C PRO A 96 0.28 -11.76 -12.84
N THR A 97 0.08 -10.77 -13.70
CA THR A 97 0.17 -10.95 -15.16
C THR A 97 1.63 -11.08 -15.63
N TYR A 98 2.56 -11.06 -14.67
CA TYR A 98 3.99 -11.28 -14.83
C TYR A 98 4.39 -12.58 -14.13
N PHE A 99 5.49 -13.18 -14.58
CA PHE A 99 6.02 -14.40 -13.99
C PHE A 99 6.53 -14.14 -12.56
N THR A 100 6.07 -14.93 -11.59
CA THR A 100 6.55 -14.92 -10.20
C THR A 100 7.66 -15.93 -9.94
N ASP A 101 7.85 -16.86 -10.88
CA ASP A 101 8.83 -17.92 -10.84
C ASP A 101 9.70 -17.88 -12.10
N VAL A 102 10.89 -18.46 -12.02
CA VAL A 102 11.79 -18.59 -13.18
C VAL A 102 11.12 -19.48 -14.22
N VAL A 103 10.84 -18.91 -15.39
CA VAL A 103 10.35 -19.66 -16.56
C VAL A 103 11.49 -19.93 -17.52
N THR A 104 11.55 -21.15 -18.06
CA THR A 104 12.62 -21.55 -19.00
C THR A 104 12.43 -20.96 -20.40
N SER A 105 11.23 -20.45 -20.71
CA SER A 105 10.92 -19.88 -22.00
C SER A 105 9.63 -19.05 -21.99
N VAL A 106 9.54 -18.10 -22.93
CA VAL A 106 8.36 -17.27 -23.17
C VAL A 106 7.97 -17.32 -24.65
N LYS A 107 6.67 -17.19 -24.95
CA LYS A 107 6.16 -17.12 -26.33
C LYS A 107 5.95 -15.66 -26.73
N ALA A 108 6.58 -15.23 -27.80
CA ALA A 108 6.37 -13.89 -28.33
C ALA A 108 4.97 -13.79 -28.95
N LEU A 109 4.10 -12.94 -28.42
CA LEU A 109 2.75 -12.73 -28.98
C LEU A 109 2.74 -11.74 -30.15
N LYS A 110 3.78 -10.90 -30.23
CA LYS A 110 4.00 -9.93 -31.30
C LYS A 110 5.45 -9.98 -31.72
N LYS A 111 5.75 -9.36 -32.87
CA LYS A 111 7.12 -9.18 -33.31
C LYS A 111 7.91 -8.38 -32.27
N ILE A 112 9.01 -8.95 -31.78
CA ILE A 112 9.95 -8.29 -30.87
C ILE A 112 11.38 -8.37 -31.42
N TYR A 113 12.28 -7.60 -30.82
CA TYR A 113 13.71 -7.67 -31.09
C TYR A 113 14.45 -7.95 -29.79
N LEU A 114 15.42 -8.85 -29.83
CA LEU A 114 16.39 -9.04 -28.75
C LEU A 114 17.52 -8.03 -28.93
N TYR A 115 18.11 -7.61 -27.81
CA TYR A 115 19.16 -6.62 -27.75
C TYR A 115 20.32 -7.15 -26.91
N ASP A 116 21.55 -6.85 -27.31
CA ASP A 116 22.78 -7.10 -26.55
C ASP A 116 23.19 -5.91 -25.66
N SER A 117 22.35 -4.87 -25.62
CA SER A 117 22.57 -3.64 -24.87
C SER A 117 21.31 -3.20 -24.15
N THR A 118 21.47 -2.71 -22.92
CA THR A 118 20.40 -2.09 -22.10
C THR A 118 19.91 -0.75 -22.65
N SER A 119 20.52 -0.23 -23.72
CA SER A 119 20.07 0.98 -24.39
C SER A 119 18.85 0.77 -25.29
N PHE A 120 18.53 -0.49 -25.65
CA PHE A 120 17.39 -0.87 -26.50
C PHE A 120 17.28 -0.10 -27.83
N LYS A 121 18.41 0.41 -28.34
CA LYS A 121 18.47 1.19 -29.59
C LYS A 121 18.39 0.27 -30.81
N LYS A 122 17.83 0.78 -31.91
CA LYS A 122 17.71 0.03 -33.18
C LYS A 122 19.04 -0.55 -33.68
N ALA A 123 20.15 0.16 -33.44
CA ALA A 123 21.49 -0.28 -33.81
C ALA A 123 21.95 -1.56 -33.07
N ASN A 124 21.39 -1.83 -31.89
CA ASN A 124 21.78 -2.93 -31.01
C ASN A 124 20.78 -4.10 -31.08
N ARG A 125 20.01 -4.20 -32.17
CA ARG A 125 19.07 -5.31 -32.39
C ARG A 125 19.84 -6.50 -32.93
N VAL A 126 19.88 -7.59 -32.18
CA VAL A 126 20.63 -8.80 -32.56
C VAL A 126 19.75 -9.85 -33.22
N VAL A 127 18.52 -10.05 -32.72
CA VAL A 127 17.62 -11.08 -33.24
C VAL A 127 16.22 -10.50 -33.40
N LYS A 128 15.60 -10.78 -34.55
CA LYS A 128 14.18 -10.52 -34.78
C LYS A 128 13.40 -11.77 -34.42
N VAL A 129 12.48 -11.67 -33.47
CA VAL A 129 11.59 -12.76 -33.06
C VAL A 129 10.19 -12.47 -33.59
N ASN A 130 9.63 -13.39 -34.37
CA ASN A 130 8.28 -13.24 -34.91
C ASN A 130 7.23 -13.62 -33.86
N ALA A 131 5.98 -13.20 -34.10
CA ALA A 131 4.86 -13.68 -33.31
C ALA A 131 4.75 -15.20 -33.40
N GLY A 132 4.46 -15.86 -32.29
CA GLY A 132 4.37 -17.31 -32.16
C GLY A 132 5.68 -18.00 -31.78
N THR A 133 6.84 -17.34 -31.92
CA THR A 133 8.15 -17.94 -31.62
C THR A 133 8.36 -18.09 -30.11
N LYS A 134 8.87 -19.25 -29.70
CA LYS A 134 9.31 -19.55 -28.32
C LYS A 134 10.75 -19.05 -28.14
N VAL A 135 10.99 -18.29 -27.07
CA VAL A 135 12.27 -17.68 -26.73
C VAL A 135 12.70 -18.23 -25.37
N ALA A 136 13.92 -18.75 -25.26
CA ALA A 136 14.49 -19.12 -23.97
C ALA A 136 14.77 -17.86 -23.14
N VAL A 137 14.52 -17.92 -21.82
CA VAL A 137 14.79 -16.82 -20.89
C VAL A 137 16.13 -17.05 -20.21
#